data_AF-A0A6C0H0T1-F1
#
_entry.id   AF-A0A6C0H0T1-F1
#
_cell.length_a   1.000
_cell.length_b   1.000
_cell.length_c   1.000
_cell.angle_alpha   90.00
_cell.angle_beta   90.00
_cell.angle_gamma   90.00
#
_symmetry.space_group_name_H-M   'P 1'
#
loop_
_entity.id
_entity.type
_entity.pdbx_description
1 polymer ?
#
loop_
_entity_poly.entity_id
_entity_poly.type
_entity_poly.pdbx_seq_one_letter_code
_entity_poly.pdbx_strand_id
1 'polypeptide(L)'
;MINDKRKIDNILKKIDNKVISSMYKYQFGECKNNGFIFTRFCTGYILEKFEDHIKTHELYLLMTKKTFESLIDIEDNDPEIEKDINILGKEIEIYDREGNYYGIYYSPRKIIIENNPTPVQKINQENIISKIIEYYKENKKCTTFINGLPGSGKTNIAFLLAAELNGTLCKKFNPVEPGDTLCGLIDRVKPTFKRPLIILLDEINIMIRKIHTQSVPLHKNIPVLVFDKTSFNSFLDDMKYESNIILLLTSNESRKQMDLLDPSYVREGRINKYFEMIA
;
A
#
# COMPACT_ATOMS: atom_id res chain seq x y z
N MET A 1 -26.12 13.28 25.22
CA MET A 1 -25.23 13.96 24.26
C MET A 1 -23.93 14.22 24.99
N ILE A 2 -22.80 13.67 24.54
CA ILE A 2 -21.49 13.93 25.14
C ILE A 2 -20.87 15.06 24.33
N ASN A 3 -20.60 16.20 24.97
CA ASN A 3 -19.91 17.34 24.35
C ASN A 3 -18.47 17.49 24.84
N ASP A 4 -18.02 16.58 25.70
CA ASP A 4 -16.65 16.56 26.22
C ASP A 4 -15.71 15.92 25.19
N LYS A 5 -14.87 16.75 24.58
CA LYS A 5 -13.91 16.37 23.54
C LYS A 5 -12.99 15.23 23.97
N ARG A 6 -12.53 15.22 25.23
CA ARG A 6 -11.62 14.17 25.73
C ARG A 6 -12.31 12.81 25.79
N LYS A 7 -13.57 12.80 26.23
CA LYS A 7 -14.39 11.57 26.28
C LYS A 7 -14.67 11.05 24.87
N ILE A 8 -14.95 11.95 23.93
CA ILE A 8 -15.16 11.59 22.51
C ILE A 8 -13.88 10.96 21.94
N ASP A 9 -12.72 11.59 22.12
CA ASP A 9 -11.44 11.09 21.60
C ASP A 9 -11.10 9.69 22.18
N ASN A 10 -11.35 9.47 23.47
CA ASN A 10 -11.13 8.17 24.11
C ASN A 10 -12.08 7.08 23.60
N ILE A 11 -13.35 7.42 23.37
CA ILE A 11 -14.33 6.50 22.76
C ILE A 11 -13.88 6.15 21.33
N LEU A 12 -13.49 7.16 20.53
CA LEU A 12 -13.04 6.95 19.15
C LEU A 12 -11.79 6.05 19.09
N LYS A 13 -10.76 6.31 19.90
CA LYS A 13 -9.56 5.45 19.97
C LYS A 13 -9.87 3.99 20.29
N LYS A 14 -10.82 3.73 21.20
CA LYS A 14 -11.22 2.38 21.58
C LYS A 14 -12.08 1.67 20.52
N ILE A 15 -12.83 2.44 19.73
CA ILE A 15 -13.70 1.94 18.65
C ILE A 15 -12.88 1.64 17.38
N ASP A 16 -11.94 2.52 17.02
CA ASP A 16 -11.17 2.45 15.76
C ASP A 16 -10.44 1.11 15.60
N ASN A 17 -9.83 0.62 16.69
CA ASN A 17 -9.14 -0.67 16.73
C ASN A 17 -10.06 -1.90 16.63
N LYS A 18 -11.39 -1.73 16.56
CA LYS A 18 -12.38 -2.82 16.66
C LYS A 18 -13.52 -2.73 15.64
N VAL A 19 -13.35 -1.90 14.60
CA VAL A 19 -14.32 -1.78 13.51
C VAL A 19 -14.27 -3.05 12.64
N ILE A 20 -15.41 -3.72 12.52
CA ILE A 20 -15.58 -4.96 11.74
C ILE A 20 -15.95 -4.61 10.29
N SER A 21 -16.77 -3.57 10.09
CA SER A 21 -17.20 -3.13 8.76
C SER A 21 -17.66 -1.68 8.80
N SER A 22 -17.39 -0.94 7.72
CA SER A 22 -17.93 0.40 7.48
C SER A 22 -18.49 0.48 6.06
N MET A 23 -19.66 1.09 5.88
CA MET A 23 -20.31 1.23 4.58
C MET A 23 -20.53 2.70 4.28
N TYR A 24 -19.90 3.22 3.22
CA TYR A 24 -20.03 4.60 2.79
C TYR A 24 -21.18 4.76 1.79
N LYS A 25 -21.87 5.90 1.85
CA LYS A 25 -22.89 6.28 0.86
C LYS A 25 -22.25 7.12 -0.24
N TYR A 26 -22.22 6.59 -1.45
CA TYR A 26 -21.94 7.37 -2.65
C TYR A 26 -23.21 8.13 -3.08
N GLN A 27 -23.11 9.45 -3.27
CA GLN A 27 -24.20 10.25 -3.80
C GLN A 27 -23.64 11.26 -4.81
N PHE A 28 -24.12 11.22 -6.05
CA PHE A 28 -23.68 12.08 -7.15
C PHE A 28 -22.18 12.00 -7.50
N GLY A 29 -21.57 10.81 -7.38
CA GLY A 29 -20.16 10.60 -7.73
C GLY A 29 -19.18 11.07 -6.64
N GLU A 30 -19.66 11.61 -5.53
CA GLU A 30 -18.84 11.97 -4.38
C GLU A 30 -18.99 10.94 -3.26
N CYS A 31 -17.85 10.52 -2.70
CA CYS A 31 -17.82 9.72 -1.47
C CYS A 31 -18.11 10.66 -0.30
N LYS A 32 -19.34 10.61 0.23
CA LYS A 32 -19.69 11.33 1.45
C LYS A 32 -19.26 10.50 2.65
N ASN A 33 -18.78 11.15 3.71
CA ASN A 33 -18.40 10.48 4.97
C ASN A 33 -19.64 10.05 5.78
N ASN A 34 -20.69 9.60 5.09
CA ASN A 34 -21.94 9.14 5.66
C ASN A 34 -21.98 7.63 5.58
N GLY A 35 -22.25 6.97 6.70
CA GLY A 35 -22.15 5.53 6.71
C GLY A 35 -22.48 4.86 8.01
N PHE A 36 -22.71 3.56 7.93
CA PHE A 36 -22.85 2.71 9.09
C PHE A 36 -21.48 2.19 9.54
N ILE A 37 -21.27 2.16 10.84
CA ILE A 37 -20.12 1.53 11.49
C ILE A 37 -20.62 0.32 12.25
N PHE A 38 -20.02 -0.83 12.02
CA PHE A 38 -20.27 -2.01 12.84
C PHE A 38 -19.00 -2.37 13.57
N THR A 39 -19.06 -2.41 14.90
CA THR A 39 -18.00 -2.96 15.73
C THR A 39 -18.53 -4.16 16.50
N ARG A 40 -17.62 -4.90 17.14
CA ARG A 40 -18.01 -6.01 18.03
C ARG A 40 -18.92 -5.57 19.20
N PHE A 41 -18.91 -4.28 19.56
CA PHE A 41 -19.52 -3.78 20.79
C PHE A 41 -20.62 -2.71 20.56
N CYS A 42 -20.67 -2.12 19.37
CA CYS A 42 -21.66 -1.10 19.02
C CYS A 42 -21.96 -1.09 17.53
N THR A 43 -23.16 -0.63 17.19
CA THR A 43 -23.52 -0.22 15.82
C THR A 43 -23.60 1.29 15.79
N GLY A 44 -23.01 1.93 14.80
CA GLY A 44 -22.93 3.37 14.68
C GLY A 44 -23.36 3.88 13.32
N TYR A 45 -23.60 5.18 13.25
CA TYR A 45 -23.91 5.90 12.03
C TYR A 45 -23.21 7.26 12.05
N ILE A 46 -22.43 7.55 11.01
CA ILE A 46 -21.85 8.87 10.78
C ILE A 46 -22.75 9.64 9.83
N LEU A 47 -23.07 10.87 10.21
CA LEU A 47 -23.79 11.84 9.40
C LEU A 47 -22.98 13.12 9.28
N GLU A 48 -22.56 13.43 8.07
CA GLU A 48 -22.02 14.71 7.66
C GLU A 48 -23.15 15.71 7.45
N LYS A 49 -23.09 16.84 8.16
CA LYS A 49 -23.99 17.98 8.04
C LYS A 49 -23.23 19.20 7.54
N PHE A 50 -23.93 20.04 6.79
CA PHE A 50 -23.46 21.35 6.38
C PHE A 50 -24.35 22.39 7.05
N GLU A 51 -23.83 23.09 8.05
CA GLU A 51 -24.48 24.22 8.70
C GLU A 51 -23.56 25.43 8.55
N ASP A 52 -24.06 26.55 8.04
CA ASP A 52 -23.34 27.82 7.90
C ASP A 52 -21.95 27.72 7.23
N HIS A 53 -21.85 26.96 6.14
CA HIS A 53 -20.59 26.67 5.42
C HIS A 53 -19.53 25.90 6.23
N ILE A 54 -19.87 25.43 7.43
CA ILE A 54 -19.03 24.58 8.25
C ILE A 54 -19.50 23.12 8.08
N LYS A 55 -18.56 22.26 7.72
CA LYS A 55 -18.78 20.82 7.61
C LYS A 55 -18.65 20.20 9.01
N THR A 56 -19.76 19.70 9.55
CA THR A 56 -19.81 19.01 10.84
C THR A 56 -20.10 17.52 10.64
N HIS A 57 -19.60 16.68 11.54
CA HIS A 57 -19.88 15.24 11.53
C HIS A 57 -20.55 14.87 12.86
N GLU A 58 -21.68 14.20 12.78
CA GLU A 58 -22.39 13.64 13.92
C GLU A 58 -22.20 12.12 13.91
N LEU A 59 -21.76 11.59 15.05
CA LEU A 59 -21.62 10.16 15.27
C LEU A 59 -22.72 9.70 16.23
N TYR A 60 -23.59 8.83 15.73
CA TYR A 60 -24.58 8.12 16.51
C TYR A 60 -24.05 6.73 16.84
N LEU A 61 -24.09 6.33 18.11
CA LEU A 61 -23.67 5.00 18.56
C LEU A 61 -24.80 4.34 19.35
N LEU A 62 -25.20 3.16 18.91
CA LEU A 62 -26.08 2.25 19.63
C LEU A 62 -25.23 1.18 20.31
N MET A 63 -25.28 1.15 21.64
CA MET A 63 -24.54 0.20 22.47
C MET A 63 -25.29 -0.08 23.77
N THR A 64 -24.88 -1.13 24.48
CA THR A 64 -25.45 -1.42 25.81
C THR A 64 -24.94 -0.42 26.85
N LYS A 65 -25.73 -0.18 27.90
CA LYS A 65 -25.34 0.69 29.03
C LYS A 65 -24.02 0.24 29.67
N LYS A 66 -23.86 -1.07 29.88
CA LYS A 66 -22.61 -1.68 30.39
C LYS A 66 -21.40 -1.37 29.51
N THR A 67 -21.57 -1.45 28.18
CA THR A 67 -20.50 -1.11 27.23
C THR A 67 -20.17 0.37 27.28
N PHE A 68 -21.17 1.23 27.32
CA PHE A 68 -21.01 2.68 27.43
C PHE A 68 -20.24 3.07 28.70
N GLU A 69 -20.63 2.51 29.85
CA GLU A 69 -19.94 2.73 31.13
C GLU A 69 -18.49 2.25 31.05
N SER A 70 -18.21 1.05 30.51
CA SER A 70 -16.83 0.57 30.34
C SER A 70 -15.96 1.41 29.39
N LEU A 71 -16.58 2.18 28.50
CA LEU A 71 -15.87 3.07 27.58
C LEU A 71 -15.54 4.41 28.25
N ILE A 72 -16.38 4.88 29.17
CA ILE A 72 -16.29 6.16 29.87
C ILE A 72 -15.53 6.05 31.20
N ASP A 73 -15.66 4.92 31.90
CA ASP A 73 -14.95 4.65 33.15
C ASP A 73 -13.52 4.22 32.85
N ILE A 74 -12.63 5.20 32.75
CA ILE A 74 -11.21 5.04 33.05
C ILE A 74 -10.75 6.30 33.80
N GLU A 75 -10.36 6.10 35.07
CA GLU A 75 -9.53 6.98 35.89
C GLU A 75 -8.22 7.33 35.18
N ASP A 76 -7.66 8.50 35.49
CA ASP A 76 -6.39 9.09 35.04
C ASP A 76 -5.15 8.20 35.26
N ASN A 77 -5.09 7.04 34.62
CA ASN A 77 -3.90 6.20 34.53
C ASN A 77 -3.69 5.81 33.06
N ASP A 78 -3.46 6.82 32.22
CA ASP A 78 -2.48 6.62 31.16
C ASP A 78 -1.12 6.85 31.84
N PRO A 79 -0.35 5.81 32.18
CA PRO A 79 1.07 6.02 32.28
C PRO A 79 1.48 6.55 30.89
N GLU A 80 1.96 7.79 30.84
CA GLU A 80 2.84 8.24 29.77
C GLU A 80 4.02 7.28 29.75
N ILE A 81 3.84 6.17 29.07
CA ILE A 81 4.92 5.33 28.63
C ILE A 81 5.49 6.07 27.42
N GLU A 82 6.24 7.13 27.70
CA GLU A 82 7.41 7.48 26.90
C GLU A 82 8.33 6.26 26.94
N LYS A 83 7.99 5.27 26.11
CA LYS A 83 8.92 4.25 25.69
C LYS A 83 9.80 4.91 24.66
N ASP A 84 10.81 5.63 25.15
CA ASP A 84 12.12 5.67 24.52
C ASP A 84 12.68 4.23 24.54
N ILE A 85 12.03 3.35 23.77
CA ILE A 85 12.70 2.17 23.26
C ILE A 85 13.57 2.76 22.16
N ASN A 86 14.89 2.73 22.37
CA ASN A 86 15.85 2.78 21.28
C ASN A 86 15.52 1.60 20.34
N ILE A 87 14.54 1.79 19.43
CA ILE A 87 14.21 0.81 18.42
C ILE A 87 15.43 0.81 17.50
N LEU A 88 16.21 -0.27 17.57
CA LEU A 88 17.46 -0.46 16.83
C LEU A 88 17.21 -0.70 15.33
N GLY A 89 16.16 -0.12 14.75
CA GLY A 89 15.69 -0.34 13.39
C GLY A 89 14.74 0.76 12.92
N LYS A 90 14.64 0.93 11.59
CA LYS A 90 13.72 1.90 10.99
C LYS A 90 12.32 1.28 10.89
N GLU A 91 11.31 2.00 11.38
CA GLU A 91 9.91 1.63 11.21
C GLU A 91 9.45 1.96 9.79
N ILE A 92 8.75 1.03 9.13
CA ILE A 92 8.09 1.27 7.84
C ILE A 92 6.63 0.84 7.89
N GLU A 93 5.81 1.48 7.07
CA GLU A 93 4.41 1.11 6.87
C GLU A 93 4.25 0.24 5.62
N ILE A 94 3.60 -0.90 5.77
CA ILE A 94 3.29 -1.85 4.71
C ILE A 94 1.78 -1.93 4.53
N TYR A 95 1.33 -1.94 3.28
CA TYR A 95 -0.06 -2.22 2.93
C TYR A 95 -0.20 -3.65 2.43
N ASP A 96 -0.94 -4.45 3.19
CA ASP A 96 -1.30 -5.80 2.81
C ASP A 96 -2.68 -5.83 2.18
N ARG A 97 -2.79 -6.60 1.10
CA ARG A 97 -4.06 -6.89 0.45
C ARG A 97 -4.87 -7.86 1.31
N GLU A 98 -6.12 -7.51 1.55
CA GLU A 98 -7.11 -8.26 2.31
C GLU A 98 -8.46 -8.32 1.57
N GLY A 99 -9.38 -9.13 2.09
CA GLY A 99 -10.71 -9.31 1.51
C GLY A 99 -10.80 -10.48 0.53
N ASN A 100 -11.78 -10.39 -0.38
CA ASN A 100 -12.04 -11.38 -1.43
C ASN A 100 -12.26 -10.68 -2.78
N TYR A 101 -12.44 -11.43 -3.87
CA TYR A 101 -12.57 -10.84 -5.20
C TYR A 101 -13.71 -9.80 -5.35
N TYR A 102 -14.76 -9.86 -4.52
CA TYR A 102 -15.87 -8.91 -4.53
C TYR A 102 -15.62 -7.65 -3.68
N GLY A 103 -14.55 -7.62 -2.91
CA GLY A 103 -14.22 -6.53 -2.00
C GLY A 103 -12.78 -6.61 -1.53
N ILE A 104 -11.85 -6.38 -2.45
CA ILE A 104 -10.42 -6.26 -2.14
C ILE A 104 -10.17 -4.89 -1.51
N TYR A 105 -9.41 -4.86 -0.43
CA TYR A 105 -8.96 -3.63 0.21
C TYR A 105 -7.54 -3.78 0.76
N TYR A 106 -6.92 -2.66 1.10
CA TYR A 106 -5.55 -2.62 1.62
C TYR A 106 -5.52 -2.12 3.07
N SER A 107 -4.91 -2.92 3.94
CA SER A 107 -4.77 -2.65 5.36
C SER A 107 -3.33 -2.26 5.70
N PRO A 108 -3.11 -1.11 6.36
CA PRO A 108 -1.78 -0.73 6.80
C PRO A 108 -1.35 -1.56 8.01
N ARG A 109 -0.08 -1.90 8.06
CA ARG A 109 0.60 -2.41 9.26
C ARG A 109 2.00 -1.83 9.33
N LYS A 110 2.53 -1.71 10.53
CA LYS A 110 3.89 -1.24 10.74
C LYS A 110 4.84 -2.41 11.01
N ILE A 111 6.06 -2.32 10.49
CA ILE A 111 7.14 -3.24 10.85
C ILE A 111 8.40 -2.48 11.15
N ILE A 112 9.26 -3.09 11.96
CA ILE A 112 10.61 -2.63 12.23
C ILE A 112 11.54 -3.45 11.35
N ILE A 113 12.38 -2.79 10.55
CA ILE A 113 13.40 -3.47 9.76
C ILE A 113 14.68 -3.57 10.59
N GLU A 114 15.06 -4.81 10.93
CA GLU A 114 16.38 -5.14 11.42
C GLU A 114 17.28 -5.44 10.21
N ASN A 115 18.28 -4.58 9.98
CA ASN A 115 19.09 -4.63 8.78
C ASN A 115 20.37 -5.46 8.99
N ASN A 116 20.34 -6.75 8.63
CA ASN A 116 21.50 -7.66 8.72
C ASN A 116 21.99 -8.22 7.35
N PRO A 117 22.20 -7.40 6.30
CA PRO A 117 22.74 -7.87 5.02
C PRO A 117 24.24 -8.20 5.13
N THR A 118 24.75 -9.05 4.24
CA THR A 118 26.21 -9.22 4.11
C THR A 118 26.84 -7.90 3.62
N PRO A 119 28.14 -7.64 3.88
CA PRO A 119 28.79 -6.39 3.44
C PRO A 119 28.69 -6.14 1.92
N VAL A 120 28.80 -7.20 1.11
CA VAL A 120 28.68 -7.11 -0.36
C VAL A 120 27.26 -6.76 -0.78
N GLN A 121 26.26 -7.43 -0.19
CA GLN A 121 24.84 -7.12 -0.44
C GLN A 121 24.53 -5.68 -0.06
N LYS A 122 25.06 -5.20 1.06
CA LYS A 122 24.86 -3.84 1.55
C LYS A 122 25.35 -2.80 0.54
N ILE A 123 26.58 -2.93 0.05
CA ILE A 123 27.15 -1.97 -0.93
C ILE A 123 26.35 -1.95 -2.23
N ASN A 124 25.99 -3.12 -2.76
CA ASN A 124 25.20 -3.21 -3.99
C ASN A 124 23.79 -2.61 -3.81
N GLN A 125 23.13 -2.94 -2.70
CA GLN A 125 21.81 -2.40 -2.37
C GLN A 125 21.85 -0.88 -2.19
N GLU A 126 22.83 -0.34 -1.44
CA GLU A 126 22.98 1.11 -1.22
C GLU A 126 23.19 1.88 -2.52
N ASN A 127 23.99 1.35 -3.46
CA ASN A 127 24.21 1.96 -4.76
C ASN A 127 22.92 2.00 -5.59
N ILE A 128 22.20 0.87 -5.65
CA ILE A 128 20.92 0.78 -6.36
C ILE A 128 19.90 1.74 -5.75
N ILE A 129 19.74 1.72 -4.42
CA ILE A 129 18.80 2.59 -3.69
C ILE A 129 19.11 4.05 -3.94
N SER A 130 20.38 4.47 -3.85
CA SER A 130 20.78 5.87 -4.06
C SER A 130 20.38 6.36 -5.45
N LYS A 131 20.61 5.55 -6.50
CA LYS A 131 20.24 5.88 -7.88
C LYS A 131 18.72 5.92 -8.09
N ILE A 132 17.97 5.06 -7.41
CA ILE A 132 16.50 5.08 -7.45
C ILE A 132 15.98 6.37 -6.80
N ILE A 133 16.51 6.73 -5.63
CA ILE A 133 16.13 7.93 -4.89
C ILE A 133 16.45 9.19 -5.70
N GLU A 134 17.64 9.28 -6.29
CA GLU A 134 18.05 10.39 -7.15
C GLU A 134 17.07 10.58 -8.31
N TYR A 135 16.80 9.51 -9.07
CA TYR A 135 15.87 9.57 -10.20
C TYR A 135 14.45 9.94 -9.77
N TYR A 136 13.98 9.38 -8.65
CA TYR A 136 12.66 9.68 -8.09
C TYR A 136 12.54 11.14 -7.66
N LYS A 137 13.57 11.72 -7.02
CA LYS A 137 13.55 13.13 -6.60
C LYS A 137 13.43 14.09 -7.79
N GLU A 138 14.04 13.76 -8.91
CA GLU A 138 13.96 14.56 -10.15
C GLU A 138 12.63 14.40 -10.88
N ASN A 139 12.09 13.17 -10.95
CA ASN A 139 10.98 12.84 -11.84
C ASN A 139 9.63 12.64 -11.12
N LYS A 140 9.63 12.58 -9.78
CA LYS A 140 8.49 12.25 -8.90
C LYS A 140 7.89 10.85 -9.12
N LYS A 141 8.55 10.01 -9.90
CA LYS A 141 8.15 8.63 -10.21
C LYS A 141 9.38 7.83 -10.64
N CYS A 142 9.34 6.52 -10.48
CA CYS A 142 10.44 5.67 -10.91
C CYS A 142 9.97 4.23 -11.12
N THR A 143 10.13 3.69 -12.32
CA THR A 143 9.93 2.26 -12.60
C THR A 143 11.29 1.62 -12.83
N THR A 144 11.64 0.60 -12.06
CA THR A 144 12.95 -0.05 -12.14
C THR A 144 12.84 -1.53 -12.30
N PHE A 145 13.75 -2.10 -13.09
CA PHE A 145 13.90 -3.53 -13.25
C PHE A 145 15.20 -3.98 -12.58
N ILE A 146 15.10 -4.92 -11.65
CA ILE A 146 16.23 -5.45 -10.88
C ILE A 146 16.31 -6.96 -11.11
N ASN A 147 17.34 -7.41 -11.82
CA ASN A 147 17.62 -8.83 -12.00
C ASN A 147 18.76 -9.31 -11.08
N GLY A 148 18.82 -10.61 -10.82
CA GLY A 148 19.90 -11.24 -10.05
C GLY A 148 19.51 -12.64 -9.60
N LEU A 149 20.45 -13.40 -9.05
CA LEU A 149 20.18 -14.77 -8.60
C LEU A 149 19.15 -14.83 -7.44
N PRO A 150 18.42 -15.94 -7.27
CA PRO A 150 17.62 -16.16 -6.08
C PRO A 150 18.45 -15.97 -4.80
N GLY A 151 17.86 -15.35 -3.78
CA GLY A 151 18.57 -15.08 -2.51
C GLY A 151 19.56 -13.91 -2.53
N SER A 152 19.73 -13.21 -3.65
CA SER A 152 20.65 -12.04 -3.72
C SER A 152 20.16 -10.80 -2.96
N GLY A 153 18.96 -10.83 -2.37
CA GLY A 153 18.40 -9.71 -1.60
C GLY A 153 17.63 -8.67 -2.44
N LYS A 154 17.13 -9.02 -3.63
CA LYS A 154 16.32 -8.14 -4.50
C LYS A 154 15.10 -7.58 -3.78
N THR A 155 14.33 -8.45 -3.13
CA THR A 155 13.14 -8.09 -2.36
C THR A 155 13.48 -7.13 -1.21
N ASN A 156 14.67 -7.25 -0.59
CA ASN A 156 15.09 -6.38 0.51
C ASN A 156 15.30 -4.92 0.08
N ILE A 157 15.62 -4.66 -1.19
CA ILE A 157 15.75 -3.29 -1.71
C ILE A 157 14.46 -2.50 -1.49
N ALA A 158 13.29 -3.12 -1.66
CA ALA A 158 12.00 -2.45 -1.46
C ALA A 158 11.81 -1.99 -0.01
N PHE A 159 12.22 -2.80 0.96
CA PHE A 159 12.15 -2.48 2.39
C PHE A 159 13.09 -1.35 2.75
N LEU A 160 14.35 -1.44 2.30
CA LEU A 160 15.36 -0.42 2.56
C LEU A 160 14.99 0.90 1.90
N LEU A 161 14.49 0.86 0.67
CA LEU A 161 14.03 2.06 -0.04
C LEU A 161 12.86 2.74 0.67
N ALA A 162 11.88 1.97 1.15
CA ALA A 162 10.79 2.50 1.95
C ALA A 162 11.29 3.15 3.24
N ALA A 163 12.27 2.55 3.91
CA ALA A 163 12.88 3.09 5.11
C ALA A 163 13.68 4.38 4.85
N GLU A 164 14.42 4.46 3.75
CA GLU A 164 15.20 5.66 3.38
C GLU A 164 14.31 6.83 2.96
N LEU A 165 13.20 6.57 2.28
CA LEU A 165 12.27 7.60 1.82
C LEU A 165 11.16 7.93 2.81
N ASN A 166 11.11 7.25 3.97
CA ASN A 166 9.94 7.24 4.85
C ASN A 166 8.63 6.98 4.06
N GLY A 167 8.73 6.09 3.07
CA GLY A 167 7.66 5.72 2.14
C GLY A 167 6.81 4.57 2.67
N THR A 168 5.75 4.27 1.94
CA THR A 168 4.88 3.11 2.19
C THR A 168 5.21 2.00 1.21
N LEU A 169 5.12 0.74 1.64
CA LEU A 169 5.45 -0.42 0.81
C LEU A 169 4.21 -1.28 0.56
N CYS A 170 3.95 -1.65 -0.69
CA CYS A 170 2.99 -2.70 -1.03
C CYS A 170 3.68 -3.81 -1.80
N LYS A 171 3.62 -5.04 -1.26
CA LYS A 171 4.17 -6.25 -1.91
C LYS A 171 3.12 -7.21 -2.44
N LYS A 172 1.85 -7.01 -2.06
CA LYS A 172 0.75 -7.94 -2.35
C LYS A 172 -0.14 -7.49 -3.51
N PHE A 173 0.12 -6.31 -4.07
CA PHE A 173 -0.56 -5.87 -5.29
C PHE A 173 -0.24 -6.82 -6.43
N ASN A 174 -1.28 -7.34 -7.07
CA ASN A 174 -1.13 -8.27 -8.17
C ASN A 174 -2.03 -7.88 -9.36
N PRO A 175 -1.49 -7.29 -10.44
CA PRO A 175 -2.30 -6.81 -11.55
C PRO A 175 -2.94 -7.94 -12.38
N VAL A 176 -2.51 -9.20 -12.21
CA VAL A 176 -3.12 -10.34 -12.90
C VAL A 176 -4.23 -11.02 -12.07
N GLU A 177 -4.54 -10.50 -10.89
CA GLU A 177 -5.66 -10.98 -10.08
C GLU A 177 -6.95 -10.18 -10.30
N PRO A 178 -8.12 -10.83 -10.37
CA PRO A 178 -9.40 -10.15 -10.54
C PRO A 178 -9.69 -9.18 -9.40
N GLY A 179 -10.09 -7.95 -9.75
CA GLY A 179 -10.56 -6.94 -8.80
C GLY A 179 -9.44 -6.18 -8.07
N ASP A 180 -8.19 -6.58 -8.25
CA ASP A 180 -7.04 -5.87 -7.69
C ASP A 180 -6.67 -4.70 -8.60
N THR A 181 -7.01 -3.49 -8.17
CA THR A 181 -6.84 -2.27 -8.98
C THR A 181 -5.78 -1.37 -8.39
N LEU A 182 -4.97 -0.77 -9.27
CA LEU A 182 -3.96 0.19 -8.84
C LEU A 182 -4.61 1.41 -8.17
N CYS A 183 -5.73 1.90 -8.71
CA CYS A 183 -6.49 3.02 -8.13
C CYS A 183 -6.92 2.73 -6.69
N GLY A 184 -7.45 1.53 -6.41
CA GLY A 184 -7.84 1.16 -5.05
C GLY A 184 -6.68 1.18 -4.05
N LEU A 185 -5.48 0.79 -4.48
CA LEU A 185 -4.27 0.91 -3.67
C LEU A 185 -3.87 2.38 -3.49
N ILE A 186 -3.81 3.17 -4.57
CA ILE A 186 -3.42 4.59 -4.53
C ILE A 186 -4.38 5.39 -3.65
N ASP A 187 -5.69 5.21 -3.79
CA ASP A 187 -6.71 5.91 -3.01
C ASP A 187 -6.62 5.60 -1.52
N ARG A 188 -6.21 4.38 -1.18
CA ARG A 188 -6.01 3.95 0.20
C ARG A 188 -4.74 4.55 0.80
N VAL A 189 -3.64 4.57 0.05
CA VAL A 189 -2.33 5.01 0.53
C VAL A 189 -2.18 6.54 0.49
N LYS A 190 -2.75 7.19 -0.52
CA LYS A 190 -2.62 8.62 -0.83
C LYS A 190 -1.16 9.08 -0.86
N PRO A 191 -0.33 8.53 -1.78
CA PRO A 191 1.10 8.79 -1.81
C PRO A 191 1.41 10.28 -2.06
N THR A 192 2.43 10.77 -1.38
CA THR A 192 2.93 12.16 -1.53
C THR A 192 4.39 12.15 -1.89
N PHE A 193 4.91 13.28 -2.39
CA PHE A 193 6.33 13.36 -2.75
C PHE A 193 7.27 13.00 -1.58
N LYS A 194 6.89 13.39 -0.36
CA LYS A 194 7.63 13.13 0.89
C LYS A 194 7.43 11.72 1.46
N ARG A 195 6.35 11.05 1.04
CA ARG A 195 5.97 9.70 1.49
C ARG A 195 5.43 8.94 0.27
N PRO A 196 6.31 8.50 -0.64
CA PRO A 196 5.92 7.79 -1.85
C PRO A 196 5.35 6.41 -1.53
N LEU A 197 4.58 5.88 -2.48
CA LEU A 197 4.20 4.47 -2.51
C LEU A 197 5.25 3.68 -3.30
N ILE A 198 5.90 2.73 -2.65
CA ILE A 198 6.77 1.74 -3.27
C ILE A 198 5.91 0.49 -3.53
N ILE A 199 5.77 0.11 -4.79
CA ILE A 199 5.08 -1.13 -5.21
C ILE A 199 6.14 -2.12 -5.66
N LEU A 200 6.15 -3.31 -5.06
CA LEU A 200 7.03 -4.40 -5.46
C LEU A 200 6.22 -5.47 -6.21
N LEU A 201 6.54 -5.67 -7.49
CA LEU A 201 6.11 -6.84 -8.25
C LEU A 201 7.26 -7.85 -8.28
N ASP A 202 7.20 -8.82 -7.37
CA ASP A 202 8.23 -9.85 -7.25
C ASP A 202 8.09 -10.94 -8.31
N GLU A 203 9.22 -11.50 -8.73
CA GLU A 203 9.32 -12.54 -9.77
C GLU A 203 8.52 -12.22 -11.05
N ILE A 204 8.69 -11.00 -11.57
CA ILE A 204 7.94 -10.49 -12.73
C ILE A 204 8.10 -11.37 -13.98
N ASN A 205 9.21 -12.12 -14.10
CA ASN A 205 9.41 -13.07 -15.20
C ASN A 205 8.34 -14.17 -15.23
N ILE A 206 7.87 -14.65 -14.07
CA ILE A 206 6.80 -15.65 -14.00
C ILE A 206 5.49 -15.03 -14.50
N MET A 207 5.17 -13.81 -14.05
CA MET A 207 3.99 -13.07 -14.49
C MET A 207 4.01 -12.83 -16.00
N ILE A 208 5.12 -12.34 -16.54
CA ILE A 208 5.29 -12.07 -17.97
C ILE A 208 5.16 -13.36 -18.79
N ARG A 209 5.73 -14.48 -18.34
CA ARG A 209 5.55 -15.78 -19.02
C ARG A 209 4.08 -16.19 -19.06
N LYS A 210 3.33 -16.04 -17.97
CA LYS A 210 1.89 -16.32 -17.95
C LYS A 210 1.11 -15.45 -18.92
N ILE A 211 1.45 -14.16 -18.97
CA ILE A 211 0.86 -13.19 -19.91
C ILE A 211 1.19 -13.57 -21.36
N HIS A 212 2.45 -13.92 -21.64
CA HIS A 212 2.94 -14.27 -22.97
C HIS A 212 2.28 -15.55 -23.51
N THR A 213 2.09 -16.55 -22.64
CA THR A 213 1.40 -17.81 -22.99
C THR A 213 -0.12 -17.73 -22.87
N GLN A 214 -0.68 -16.55 -22.55
CA GLN A 214 -2.13 -16.33 -22.37
C GLN A 214 -2.76 -17.30 -21.35
N SER A 215 -2.03 -17.58 -20.26
CA SER A 215 -2.46 -18.49 -19.19
C SER A 215 -3.01 -17.77 -17.95
N VAL A 216 -3.22 -16.45 -18.04
CA VAL A 216 -3.87 -15.68 -16.97
C VAL A 216 -5.36 -16.03 -16.95
N PRO A 217 -5.90 -16.55 -15.83
CA PRO A 217 -7.31 -16.92 -15.75
C PRO A 217 -8.18 -15.65 -15.70
N LEU A 218 -9.09 -15.53 -16.66
CA LEU A 218 -10.08 -14.46 -16.67
C LEU A 218 -11.25 -14.80 -15.74
N HIS A 219 -11.70 -13.81 -14.97
CA HIS A 219 -12.92 -13.92 -14.19
C HIS A 219 -14.12 -13.39 -14.98
N LYS A 220 -15.27 -14.08 -14.92
CA LYS A 220 -16.44 -13.74 -15.75
C LYS A 220 -17.02 -12.34 -15.48
N ASN A 221 -17.00 -11.93 -14.21
CA ASN A 221 -17.73 -10.75 -13.74
C ASN A 221 -16.82 -9.66 -13.15
N ILE A 222 -15.52 -9.94 -13.02
CA ILE A 222 -14.60 -9.07 -12.29
C ILE A 222 -13.42 -8.78 -13.22
N PRO A 223 -13.12 -7.50 -13.50
CA PRO A 223 -12.04 -7.15 -14.41
C PRO A 223 -10.69 -7.55 -13.82
N VAL A 224 -9.78 -7.93 -14.72
CA VAL A 224 -8.37 -8.17 -14.41
C VAL A 224 -7.59 -7.03 -15.07
N LEU A 225 -6.70 -6.36 -14.31
CA LEU A 225 -5.96 -5.20 -14.81
C LEU A 225 -5.00 -5.59 -15.94
N VAL A 226 -4.34 -6.74 -15.81
CA VAL A 226 -3.43 -7.29 -16.79
C VAL A 226 -3.77 -8.75 -17.07
N PHE A 227 -4.11 -9.07 -18.32
CA PHE A 227 -4.43 -10.44 -18.74
C PHE A 227 -3.71 -10.87 -20.02
N ASP A 228 -3.13 -9.93 -20.76
CA ASP A 228 -2.41 -10.16 -22.00
C ASP A 228 -1.26 -9.14 -22.18
N LYS A 229 -0.49 -9.29 -23.26
CA LYS A 229 0.65 -8.42 -23.56
C LYS A 229 0.22 -6.95 -23.69
N THR A 230 -0.93 -6.69 -24.30
CA THR A 230 -1.42 -5.34 -24.57
C THR A 230 -1.79 -4.62 -23.27
N SER A 231 -2.52 -5.29 -22.39
CA SER A 231 -2.89 -4.78 -21.06
C SER A 231 -1.68 -4.59 -20.15
N PHE A 232 -0.70 -5.50 -20.15
CA PHE A 232 0.55 -5.32 -19.40
C PHE A 232 1.33 -4.09 -19.87
N ASN A 233 1.43 -3.94 -21.19
CA ASN A 233 2.11 -2.81 -21.79
C ASN A 233 1.40 -1.49 -21.48
N SER A 234 0.06 -1.49 -21.51
CA SER A 234 -0.76 -0.33 -21.15
C SER A 234 -0.58 0.02 -19.67
N PHE A 235 -0.63 -0.97 -18.77
CA PHE A 235 -0.36 -0.80 -17.35
C PHE A 235 0.98 -0.10 -17.08
N LEU A 236 2.08 -0.56 -17.69
CA LEU A 236 3.39 0.08 -17.54
C LEU A 236 3.46 1.47 -18.19
N ASP A 237 2.74 1.69 -19.28
CA ASP A 237 2.66 3.00 -19.92
C ASP A 237 1.84 3.99 -19.06
N ASP A 238 0.79 3.52 -18.36
CA ASP A 238 -0.06 4.30 -17.47
C ASP A 238 0.66 4.71 -16.18
N MET A 239 1.62 3.90 -15.69
CA MET A 239 2.51 4.26 -14.58
C MET A 239 3.26 5.58 -14.79
N LYS A 240 3.35 6.09 -16.03
CA LYS A 240 3.92 7.40 -16.32
C LYS A 240 3.06 8.55 -15.82
N TYR A 241 1.75 8.36 -15.69
CA TYR A 241 0.85 9.39 -15.22
C TYR A 241 0.72 9.38 -13.69
N GLU A 242 1.10 8.28 -13.06
CA GLU A 242 1.05 8.12 -11.61
C GLU A 242 2.25 8.79 -10.91
N SER A 243 1.96 9.84 -10.15
CA SER A 243 2.97 10.59 -9.39
C SER A 243 3.16 10.01 -7.99
N ASN A 244 4.36 10.19 -7.45
CA ASN A 244 4.77 9.73 -6.12
C ASN A 244 4.77 8.19 -5.96
N ILE A 245 4.91 7.47 -7.06
CA ILE A 245 5.00 6.00 -7.08
C ILE A 245 6.37 5.55 -7.57
N ILE A 246 6.94 4.57 -6.85
CA ILE A 246 8.12 3.84 -7.27
C ILE A 246 7.70 2.38 -7.51
N LEU A 247 7.75 1.94 -8.76
CA LEU A 247 7.47 0.56 -9.15
C LEU A 247 8.78 -0.23 -9.28
N LEU A 248 8.95 -1.22 -8.40
CA LEU A 248 10.07 -2.14 -8.41
C LEU A 248 9.64 -3.46 -9.04
N LEU A 249 10.28 -3.82 -10.15
CA LEU A 249 10.12 -5.12 -10.80
C LEU A 249 11.36 -5.96 -10.51
N THR A 250 11.22 -7.08 -9.81
CA THR A 250 12.33 -7.97 -9.52
C THR A 250 12.23 -9.26 -10.33
N SER A 251 13.37 -9.77 -10.80
CA SER A 251 13.41 -10.99 -11.60
C SER A 251 14.64 -11.84 -11.31
N ASN A 252 14.49 -13.15 -11.49
CA ASN A 252 15.62 -14.08 -11.53
C ASN A 252 16.21 -14.21 -12.95
N GLU A 253 15.59 -13.58 -13.95
CA GLU A 253 16.04 -13.56 -15.34
C GLU A 253 16.58 -12.17 -15.72
N SER A 254 17.60 -12.15 -16.57
CA SER A 254 18.17 -10.90 -17.10
C SER A 254 17.25 -10.24 -18.11
N ARG A 255 17.43 -8.93 -18.33
CA ARG A 255 16.73 -8.18 -19.41
C ARG A 255 16.88 -8.89 -20.76
N LYS A 256 18.08 -9.38 -21.10
CA LYS A 256 18.34 -10.08 -22.36
C LYS A 256 17.45 -11.32 -22.52
N GLN A 257 17.23 -12.08 -21.45
CA GLN A 257 16.35 -13.26 -21.48
C GLN A 257 14.88 -12.86 -21.66
N MET A 258 14.47 -11.75 -21.04
CA MET A 258 13.12 -11.20 -21.22
C MET A 258 12.89 -10.69 -22.65
N ASP A 259 13.90 -10.05 -23.24
CA ASP A 259 13.85 -9.55 -24.62
C ASP A 259 13.72 -10.68 -25.65
N LEU A 260 14.15 -11.92 -25.32
CA LEU A 260 13.93 -13.11 -26.16
C LEU A 260 12.46 -13.54 -26.20
N LEU A 261 11.67 -13.25 -25.16
CA LEU A 261 10.22 -13.50 -25.18
C LEU A 261 9.53 -12.43 -26.03
N ASP A 262 9.73 -11.18 -25.64
CA ASP A 262 9.30 -10.02 -26.40
C ASP A 262 10.00 -8.75 -25.90
N PRO A 263 10.70 -8.00 -26.76
CA PRO A 263 11.41 -6.79 -26.34
C PRO A 263 10.51 -5.72 -25.71
N SER A 264 9.20 -5.75 -25.96
CA SER A 264 8.31 -4.70 -25.47
C SER A 264 8.05 -4.76 -23.96
N TYR A 265 8.15 -5.92 -23.30
CA TYR A 265 7.79 -6.05 -21.88
C TYR A 265 8.59 -5.13 -20.97
N VAL A 266 9.91 -5.07 -21.16
CA VAL A 266 10.83 -4.33 -20.30
C VAL A 266 11.67 -3.33 -21.09
N ARG A 267 11.14 -2.80 -22.21
CA ARG A 267 11.84 -1.81 -23.05
C ARG A 267 12.10 -0.49 -22.33
N GLU A 268 13.06 0.23 -22.88
CA GLU A 268 13.31 1.62 -22.49
C GLU A 268 12.09 2.50 -22.74
N GLY A 269 11.84 3.38 -21.78
CA GLY A 269 10.65 4.22 -21.72
C GLY A 269 9.50 3.61 -20.90
N ARG A 270 9.46 2.29 -20.67
CA ARG A 270 8.61 1.65 -19.64
C ARG A 270 9.36 1.44 -18.35
N ILE A 271 10.62 1.04 -18.47
CA ILE A 271 11.58 0.98 -17.37
C ILE A 271 12.48 2.20 -17.44
N ASN A 272 12.69 2.86 -16.30
CA ASN A 272 13.56 4.03 -16.19
C ASN A 272 15.00 3.65 -15.86
N LYS A 273 15.19 2.63 -15.00
CA LYS A 273 16.51 2.16 -14.57
C LYS A 273 16.56 0.64 -14.53
N TYR A 274 17.69 0.09 -14.95
CA TYR A 274 17.99 -1.34 -14.91
C TYR A 274 19.15 -1.57 -13.95
N PHE A 275 19.03 -2.58 -13.11
CA PHE A 275 20.05 -2.95 -12.13
C PHE A 275 20.24 -4.45 -12.10
N GLU A 276 21.49 -4.87 -11.90
CA GLU A 276 21.85 -6.25 -11.68
C GLU A 276 22.40 -6.41 -10.25
N MET A 277 21.83 -7.35 -9.50
CA MET A 277 22.31 -7.73 -8.18
C MET A 277 23.31 -8.87 -8.29
N ILE A 278 24.52 -8.58 -7.84
CA ILE A 278 25.58 -9.57 -7.65
C ILE A 278 25.47 -10.08 -6.21
N ALA A 279 25.48 -11.41 -6.05
CA ALA A 279 25.44 -12.09 -4.76
C ALA A 279 26.84 -12.15 -4.12
#